data_AF-A0A327J326-F1
#
_entry.id   AF-A0A327J326-F1
#
_cell.length_a   1.000
_cell.length_b   1.000
_cell.length_c   1.000
_cell.angle_alpha   90.00
_cell.angle_beta   90.00
_cell.angle_gamma   90.00
#
_symmetry.space_group_name_H-M   'P 1'
#
loop_
_entity.id
_entity.type
_entity.pdbx_description
1 polymer ?
#
loop_
_entity_poly.entity_id
_entity_poly.type
_entity_poly.pdbx_seq_one_letter_code
_entity_poly.pdbx_strand_id
1 'polypeptide(L)' 'MEKCYNISVQNTLKLKQWSANIYNTAVVLDYFCSTQIQYAELNNIKPIIQNLHKDADCHYAYFINLEDEIRL' A
#
# COMPACT_ATOMS: atom_id res chain seq x y z
N MET A 1 -5.08 -20.69 18.35
CA MET A 1 -6.38 -20.04 18.07
C MET A 1 -6.08 -18.80 17.28
N GLU A 2 -6.36 -18.81 15.97
CA GLU A 2 -6.37 -17.58 15.18
C GLU A 2 -7.47 -16.67 15.75
N LYS A 3 -7.11 -15.42 16.07
CA LYS A 3 -8.10 -14.41 16.42
C LYS A 3 -8.82 -14.03 15.13
N CYS A 4 -9.99 -14.60 14.90
CA CYS A 4 -10.92 -14.10 13.90
C CYS A 4 -11.46 -12.76 14.41
N TYR A 5 -10.81 -11.66 14.03
CA TYR A 5 -11.39 -10.34 14.22
C TYR A 5 -12.62 -10.26 13.32
N ASN A 6 -13.83 -10.20 13.90
CA ASN A 6 -15.06 -9.91 13.17
C ASN A 6 -15.04 -8.43 12.74
N ILE A 7 -14.28 -8.14 11.69
CA ILE A 7 -14.29 -6.85 11.02
C ILE A 7 -15.58 -6.80 10.20
N SER A 8 -16.42 -5.81 10.46
CA SER A 8 -17.63 -5.60 9.65
C SER A 8 -17.26 -5.32 8.19
N VAL A 9 -18.14 -5.64 7.25
CA VAL A 9 -17.93 -5.34 5.81
C VAL A 9 -17.59 -3.86 5.61
N GLN A 10 -18.26 -2.94 6.31
CA GLN A 10 -17.96 -1.51 6.27
C GLN A 10 -16.53 -1.18 6.71
N ASN A 11 -16.04 -1.82 7.77
CA ASN A 11 -14.67 -1.64 8.23
C ASN A 11 -13.66 -2.26 7.25
N THR A 12 -13.97 -3.41 6.63
CA THR A 12 -13.14 -4.02 5.59
C THR A 12 -13.01 -3.10 4.37
N LEU A 13 -14.13 -2.54 3.87
CA LEU A 13 -14.12 -1.58 2.76
C LEU A 13 -13.30 -0.33 3.10
N LYS A 14 -13.40 0.15 4.34
CA LYS A 14 -12.59 1.28 4.81
C LYS A 14 -11.10 0.96 4.85
N LEU A 15 -10.73 -0.23 5.32
CA LEU A 15 -9.34 -0.71 5.33
C LEU A 15 -8.79 -0.84 3.90
N LYS A 16 -9.59 -1.40 2.98
CA LYS A 16 -9.25 -1.45 1.55
C LYS A 16 -8.99 -0.06 0.98
N GLN A 17 -9.88 0.91 1.25
CA GLN A 17 -9.70 2.28 0.78
C GLN A 17 -8.43 2.92 1.34
N TRP A 18 -8.13 2.72 2.62
CA TRP A 18 -6.88 3.21 3.21
C TRP A 18 -5.66 2.54 2.60
N SER A 19 -5.72 1.23 2.34
CA SER A 19 -4.64 0.52 1.66
C SER A 19 -4.40 1.06 0.25
N ALA A 20 -5.46 1.33 -0.51
CA ALA A 20 -5.37 1.95 -1.83
C ALA A 20 -4.71 3.32 -1.77
N ASN A 21 -5.10 4.15 -0.79
CA ASN A 21 -4.51 5.49 -0.60
C ASN A 21 -3.02 5.42 -0.25
N ILE A 22 -2.61 4.47 0.61
CA ILE A 22 -1.21 4.27 0.97
C ILE A 22 -0.40 3.80 -0.24
N TYR A 23 -0.90 2.81 -0.98
CA TYR A 23 -0.27 2.32 -2.21
C TYR A 23 -0.08 3.46 -3.22
N ASN A 24 -1.14 4.20 -3.55
CA ASN A 24 -1.06 5.31 -4.51
C ASN A 24 -0.07 6.40 -4.07
N THR A 25 -0.02 6.70 -2.77
CA THR A 25 0.95 7.65 -2.21
C THR A 25 2.38 7.13 -2.38
N ALA A 26 2.62 5.86 -2.04
CA ALA A 26 3.94 5.24 -2.14
C ALA A 26 4.42 5.16 -3.60
N VAL A 27 3.54 4.86 -4.56
CA VAL A 27 3.83 4.89 -6.00
C VAL A 27 4.31 6.26 -6.44
N VAL A 28 3.60 7.33 -6.06
CA VAL A 28 3.97 8.70 -6.42
C VAL A 28 5.30 9.10 -5.79
N LEU A 29 5.53 8.74 -4.52
CA LEU A 29 6.78 9.02 -3.83
C LEU A 29 7.96 8.27 -4.44
N ASP A 30 7.79 6.99 -4.80
CA ASP A 30 8.84 6.18 -5.43
C ASP A 30 9.22 6.75 -6.81
N TYR A 31 8.21 7.10 -7.61
CA TYR A 31 8.41 7.79 -8.87
C TYR A 31 9.15 9.12 -8.69
N PHE A 32 8.73 9.94 -7.73
CA PHE A 32 9.37 11.24 -7.45
C PHE A 32 10.84 11.05 -7.02
N CYS A 33 11.12 10.18 -6.05
CA CYS A 33 12.47 9.90 -5.60
C CYS A 33 13.36 9.27 -6.69
N SER A 34 12.77 8.56 -7.65
CA SER A 34 13.49 7.95 -8.75
C SER A 34 13.77 8.90 -9.92
N THR A 35 12.98 9.96 -10.08
CA THR A 35 13.08 10.88 -11.23
C THR A 35 13.78 12.20 -10.89
N GLN A 36 13.70 12.67 -9.65
CA GLN A 36 14.31 13.94 -9.23
C GLN A 36 15.79 13.77 -8.84
N ILE A 37 16.61 13.32 -9.79
CA ILE A 37 18.03 12.98 -9.58
C ILE A 37 18.90 14.16 -9.15
N GLN A 38 18.41 15.40 -9.31
CA GLN A 38 19.11 16.62 -8.91
C GLN A 38 19.21 16.79 -7.39
N TYR A 39 18.38 16.08 -6.61
CA TYR A 39 18.40 16.14 -5.15
C TYR A 39 19.05 14.89 -4.57
N ALA A 40 20.32 15.00 -4.19
CA ALA A 40 21.09 13.88 -3.67
C ALA A 40 20.48 13.28 -2.40
N GLU A 41 19.79 14.09 -1.59
CA GLU A 41 19.09 13.69 -0.37
C GLU A 41 18.01 12.63 -0.64
N LEU A 42 17.37 12.68 -1.83
CA LEU A 42 16.36 11.71 -2.20
C LEU A 42 16.97 10.31 -2.40
N ASN A 43 18.26 10.17 -2.71
CA ASN A 43 18.90 8.87 -2.81
C ASN A 43 18.95 8.14 -1.45
N ASN A 44 19.02 8.88 -0.35
CA ASN A 44 19.01 8.30 1.00
C ASN A 44 17.61 7.80 1.39
N ILE A 45 16.56 8.48 0.91
CA ILE A 45 15.16 8.18 1.25
C ILE A 45 14.56 7.16 0.29
N LYS A 46 15.00 7.14 -0.97
CA LYS A 46 14.56 6.20 -2.02
C LYS A 46 14.44 4.75 -1.57
N PRO A 47 15.44 4.10 -0.94
CA PRO A 47 15.29 2.71 -0.50
C PRO A 47 14.19 2.51 0.55
N ILE A 48 13.94 3.51 1.41
CA ILE A 48 12.86 3.47 2.41
C ILE A 48 11.51 3.53 1.71
N ILE A 49 11.37 4.43 0.74
CA ILE A 49 10.14 4.58 -0.05
C ILE A 49 9.87 3.35 -0.91
N GLN A 50 10.90 2.72 -1.48
CA GLN A 50 10.76 1.49 -2.24
C GLN A 50 10.28 0.32 -1.39
N ASN A 51 10.75 0.21 -0.15
CA ASN A 51 10.24 -0.78 0.79
C ASN A 51 8.78 -0.49 1.15
N LEU A 52 8.45 0.76 1.47
CA LEU A 52 7.06 1.17 1.74
C LEU A 52 6.14 0.88 0.55
N HIS A 53 6.59 1.14 -0.67
CA HIS A 53 5.84 0.86 -1.89
C HIS A 53 5.56 -0.64 -2.03
N LYS A 54 6.58 -1.50 -1.86
CA LYS A 54 6.41 -2.96 -1.91
C LYS A 54 5.44 -3.47 -0.85
N ASP A 55 5.57 -2.98 0.38
CA ASP A 55 4.70 -3.40 1.48
C ASP A 55 3.25 -2.95 1.23
N ALA A 56 3.07 -1.73 0.73
CA ALA A 56 1.76 -1.18 0.38
C ALA A 56 1.12 -1.92 -0.81
N ASP A 57 1.91 -2.32 -1.80
CA ASP A 57 1.48 -3.12 -2.95
C ASP A 57 0.97 -4.49 -2.47
N CYS A 58 1.77 -5.21 -1.67
CA CYS A 58 1.37 -6.49 -1.09
C CYS A 58 0.08 -6.38 -0.27
N HIS A 59 -0.01 -5.34 0.58
CA HIS A 59 -1.17 -5.14 1.43
C HIS A 59 -2.41 -4.75 0.64
N TYR A 60 -2.29 -3.93 -0.41
CA TYR A 60 -3.42 -3.57 -1.25
C TYR A 60 -3.87 -4.73 -2.16
N ALA A 61 -2.92 -5.48 -2.73
CA ALA A 61 -3.18 -6.68 -3.50
C ALA A 61 -3.96 -7.73 -2.69
N TYR A 62 -3.67 -7.86 -1.38
CA TYR A 62 -4.46 -8.72 -0.49
C TYR A 62 -5.95 -8.38 -0.53
N PHE A 63 -6.31 -7.09 -0.44
CA PHE A 63 -7.73 -6.69 -0.48
C PHE A 63 -8.37 -6.83 -1.87
N ILE A 64 -7.60 -6.67 -2.94
CA ILE A 64 -8.08 -6.92 -4.32
C ILE A 64 -8.41 -8.41 -4.47
N ASN A 65 -7.47 -9.28 -4.11
CA ASN A 65 -7.68 -10.73 -4.20
C ASN A 65 -8.82 -11.21 -3.30
N LEU A 66 -8.95 -10.63 -2.09
CA LEU A 66 -10.05 -10.95 -1.17
C LEU A 66 -11.43 -10.59 -1.76
N GLU A 67 -11.53 -9.47 -2.48
CA GLU A 67 -12.77 -9.09 -3.17
C GLU A 67 -13.10 -10.06 -4.31
N ASP A 68 -12.10 -10.46 -5.10
CA ASP A 68 -12.25 -11.45 -6.17
C ASP A 68 -12.69 -12.83 -5.63
N GLU A 69 -12.14 -13.26 -4.49
CA GLU A 69 -12.49 -14.53 -3.85
C GLU A 69 -13.89 -14.52 -3.21
N ILE A 70 -14.29 -13.41 -2.59
CA ILE A 70 -15.53 -13.31 -1.81
C ILE A 70 -16.71 -12.77 -2.64
N ARG A 71 -16.48 -12.24 -3.86
CA ARG A 71 -17.49 -11.52 -4.67
C ARG A 71 -18.21 -10.45 -3.83
N LEU A 72 -17.46 -9.69 -3.05
CA LEU A 72 -17.98 -8.52 -2.34
C LEU A 72 -18.48 -7.45 -3.33
#